data_AF-A0A1L8MLB0-F1
#
_entry.id   AF-A0A1L8MLB0-F1
#
_cell.length_a   1.000
_cell.length_b   1.000
_cell.length_c   1.000
_cell.angle_alpha   90.00
_cell.angle_beta   90.00
_cell.angle_gamma   90.00
#
_symmetry.space_group_name_H-M   'P 1'
#
loop_
_entity.id
_entity.type
_entity.pdbx_description
1 polymer ?
#
loop_
_entity_poly.entity_id
_entity_poly.type
_entity_poly.pdbx_seq_one_letter_code
_entity_poly.pdbx_strand_id
1 'polypeptide(L)'
;MQKMIKQFCYINLLWLILFLIDYGIELFQVNNSERITVMGLYIKSAENSNGLYTVFGLTYKILIIYLIMIFVWLGIYYVLQKWRKRKLLF
;
A
#
# COMPACT_ATOMS: atom_id res chain seq x y z
N MET A 1 23.21 -9.03 -2.27
CA MET A 1 22.02 -8.87 -3.14
C MET A 1 20.83 -9.74 -2.75
N GLN A 2 20.97 -11.08 -2.72
CA GLN A 2 19.82 -12.00 -2.50
C GLN A 2 18.95 -11.67 -1.27
N LYS A 3 19.53 -11.26 -0.14
CA LYS A 3 18.76 -10.88 1.07
C LYS A 3 17.93 -9.61 0.88
N MET A 4 18.44 -8.61 0.17
CA MET A 4 17.68 -7.38 -0.11
C MET A 4 16.55 -7.62 -1.12
N ILE A 5 16.79 -8.46 -2.13
CA ILE A 5 15.75 -8.87 -3.09
C ILE A 5 14.59 -9.56 -2.35
N LYS A 6 14.88 -10.45 -1.40
CA LYS A 6 13.85 -11.08 -0.57
C LYS A 6 13.04 -10.05 0.23
N GLN A 7 13.70 -9.06 0.84
CA GLN A 7 13.02 -7.99 1.57
C GLN A 7 12.15 -7.14 0.64
N PHE A 8 12.62 -6.87 -0.58
CA PHE A 8 11.84 -6.18 -1.60
C PHE A 8 10.59 -6.98 -1.99
N CYS A 9 10.69 -8.29 -2.18
CA CYS A 9 9.52 -9.14 -2.42
C CYS A 9 8.52 -9.10 -1.25
N TYR A 10 9.01 -9.17 -0.01
CA TYR A 10 8.13 -9.12 1.17
C TYR A 10 7.37 -7.80 1.29
N ILE A 11 8.04 -6.65 1.10
CA ILE A 11 7.35 -5.36 1.19
C ILE A 11 6.35 -5.15 0.05
N ASN A 12 6.64 -5.64 -1.15
CA ASN A 12 5.68 -5.58 -2.26
C ASN A 12 4.45 -6.45 -2.00
N LEU A 13 4.64 -7.67 -1.48
CA LEU A 13 3.54 -8.55 -1.11
C LEU A 13 2.69 -7.92 0.01
N LEU A 14 3.33 -7.37 1.04
CA LEU A 14 2.66 -6.68 2.14
C LEU A 14 1.86 -5.47 1.63
N TRP A 15 2.47 -4.65 0.76
CA TRP A 15 1.81 -3.50 0.16
C TRP A 15 0.59 -3.93 -0.66
N LEU A 16 0.70 -4.98 -1.47
CA LEU A 16 -0.40 -5.51 -2.27
C LEU A 16 -1.56 -5.97 -1.39
N ILE A 17 -1.27 -6.69 -0.30
CA ILE A 17 -2.29 -7.17 0.64
C ILE A 17 -3.01 -5.98 1.28
N LEU A 18 -2.28 -4.98 1.79
CA LEU A 18 -2.88 -3.81 2.40
C LEU A 18 -3.68 -2.98 1.38
N PHE A 19 -3.21 -2.89 0.14
CA PHE A 19 -3.93 -2.25 -0.95
C PHE A 19 -5.26 -2.95 -1.24
N LEU A 20 -5.27 -4.28 -1.31
CA LEU A 20 -6.49 -5.05 -1.54
C LEU A 20 -7.49 -4.93 -0.37
N ILE A 21 -7.00 -4.89 0.86
CA ILE A 21 -7.84 -4.70 2.05
C ILE A 21 -8.47 -3.29 2.03
N ASP A 22 -7.67 -2.24 1.83
CA ASP A 22 -8.15 -0.86 1.74
C ASP A 22 -9.16 -0.71 0.60
N TYR A 23 -8.84 -1.25 -0.58
CA TYR A 23 -9.75 -1.30 -1.72
C TYR A 23 -11.06 -2.01 -1.38
N GLY A 24 -11.00 -3.19 -0.78
CA GLY A 24 -12.19 -3.98 -0.45
C GLY A 24 -13.09 -3.27 0.56
N ILE A 25 -12.52 -2.72 1.64
CA ILE A 25 -13.27 -1.94 2.64
C ILE A 25 -13.95 -0.75 1.98
N GLU A 26 -13.19 -0.01 1.17
CA GLU A 26 -13.70 1.18 0.52
C GLU A 26 -14.79 0.82 -0.48
N LEU A 27 -14.64 -0.22 -1.30
CA LEU A 27 -15.63 -0.63 -2.31
C LEU A 27 -17.05 -0.81 -1.73
N PHE A 28 -17.17 -1.31 -0.50
CA PHE A 28 -18.46 -1.53 0.16
C PHE A 28 -19.02 -0.27 0.86
N GLN A 29 -18.29 0.84 0.89
CA GLN A 29 -18.80 2.11 1.39
C GLN A 29 -19.61 2.86 0.32
N VAL A 30 -20.89 2.50 0.18
CA VAL A 30 -21.81 3.08 -0.83
C VAL A 30 -22.23 4.53 -0.48
N ASN A 31 -22.03 4.96 0.77
CA ASN A 31 -22.51 6.27 1.24
C ASN A 31 -21.81 7.49 0.61
N ASN A 32 -20.65 7.30 -0.02
CA ASN A 32 -19.87 8.38 -0.62
C ASN A 32 -19.76 8.16 -2.13
N SER A 33 -20.36 9.06 -2.92
CA SER A 33 -20.32 9.01 -4.38
C SER A 33 -18.92 9.22 -4.96
N GLU A 34 -18.04 9.94 -4.27
CA GLU A 34 -16.64 10.13 -4.63
C GLU A 34 -15.75 10.09 -3.39
N ARG A 35 -14.66 9.33 -3.45
CA ARG A 35 -13.68 9.26 -2.36
C ARG A 35 -12.30 8.84 -2.84
N ILE A 36 -11.28 9.22 -2.06
CA ILE A 36 -9.89 8.78 -2.25
C ILE A 36 -9.54 7.87 -1.06
N THR A 37 -9.20 6.61 -1.34
CA THR A 37 -8.88 5.63 -0.31
C THR A 37 -7.61 6.00 0.46
N VAL A 38 -7.35 5.31 1.57
CA VAL A 38 -6.13 5.54 2.35
C VAL A 38 -4.91 5.28 1.48
N MET A 39 -4.92 4.23 0.66
CA MET A 39 -3.85 3.89 -0.28
C MET A 39 -3.82 4.76 -1.53
N GLY A 40 -4.77 5.68 -1.71
CA GLY A 40 -4.75 6.65 -2.80
C GLY A 40 -5.41 6.19 -4.08
N LEU A 41 -6.27 5.18 -4.03
CA LEU A 41 -7.17 4.89 -5.13
C LEU A 41 -8.34 5.88 -5.10
N TYR A 42 -8.66 6.51 -6.23
CA TYR A 42 -9.89 7.28 -6.36
C TYR A 42 -11.02 6.35 -6.79
N ILE A 43 -12.13 6.39 -6.04
CA ILE A 43 -13.32 5.61 -6.32
C ILE A 43 -14.49 6.57 -6.46
N LYS A 44 -15.15 6.53 -7.61
CA LYS A 44 -16.39 7.27 -7.88
C LYS A 44 -17.51 6.29 -8.18
N SER A 45 -18.49 6.21 -7.29
CA SER A 45 -19.69 5.40 -7.45
C SER A 45 -20.87 6.31 -7.80
N ALA A 46 -21.44 6.11 -8.98
CA ALA A 46 -22.63 6.81 -9.46
C ALA A 46 -23.76 5.81 -9.64
N GLU A 47 -24.92 6.11 -9.06
CA GLU A 47 -26.13 5.33 -9.27
C GLU A 47 -26.85 5.88 -10.51
N ASN A 48 -27.14 5.01 -11.47
CA ASN A 48 -27.91 5.35 -12.68
C ASN A 48 -29.15 4.44 -12.77
N SER A 49 -30.10 4.76 -13.64
CA SER A 49 -31.33 3.97 -13.87
C SER A 49 -31.08 2.50 -14.24
N ASN A 50 -29.85 2.18 -14.66
CA ASN A 50 -29.42 0.85 -15.10
C ASN A 50 -28.53 0.11 -14.07
N GLY A 51 -28.29 0.69 -12.89
CA GLY A 51 -27.51 0.09 -11.80
C GLY A 51 -26.38 0.97 -11.25
N LEU A 52 -25.54 0.37 -10.41
CA LEU A 52 -24.37 1.00 -9.77
C LEU A 52 -23.18 1.00 -10.73
N TYR A 53 -22.71 2.18 -11.12
CA TYR A 53 -21.51 2.36 -11.93
C TYR A 53 -20.35 2.86 -11.06
N THR A 54 -19.21 2.16 -11.07
CA THR A 54 -18.03 2.56 -10.30
C THR A 54 -16.84 2.82 -11.21
N VAL A 55 -16.25 4.00 -11.11
CA VAL A 55 -15.04 4.43 -11.82
C VAL A 55 -13.86 4.42 -10.85
N PHE A 56 -12.74 3.89 -11.32
CA PHE A 56 -11.49 3.87 -10.58
C PHE A 56 -10.48 4.82 -11.23
N GLY A 57 -9.81 5.62 -10.39
CA GLY A 57 -8.72 6.50 -10.79
C GLY A 57 -7.48 6.26 -9.94
N LEU A 58 -6.30 6.35 -10.55
CA LEU A 58 -5.04 6.34 -9.81
C LEU A 58 -4.67 7.78 -9.46
N THR A 59 -4.47 8.06 -8.17
CA THR A 59 -3.96 9.36 -7.72
C THR A 59 -2.46 9.28 -7.45
N TYR A 60 -1.76 10.41 -7.49
CA TYR A 60 -0.33 10.46 -7.13
C TYR A 60 -0.05 9.97 -5.70
N LYS A 61 -1.06 9.99 -4.83
CA LYS A 61 -0.97 9.47 -3.45
C LYS A 61 -0.57 7.99 -3.41
N ILE A 62 -0.98 7.18 -4.39
CA ILE A 62 -0.62 5.76 -4.44
C ILE A 62 0.89 5.55 -4.57
N LEU A 63 1.54 6.34 -5.43
CA LEU A 63 2.99 6.30 -5.63
C LEU A 63 3.74 6.78 -4.40
N ILE A 64 3.25 7.87 -3.78
CA ILE A 64 3.85 8.42 -2.57
C ILE A 64 3.82 7.40 -1.43
N ILE A 65 2.67 6.78 -1.18
CA ILE A 65 2.51 5.77 -0.12
C ILE A 65 3.37 4.54 -0.38
N TYR A 66 3.39 4.07 -1.63
CA TYR A 66 4.23 2.94 -2.03
C TYR A 66 5.72 3.21 -1.76
N LEU A 67 6.22 4.38 -2.17
CA LEU A 67 7.61 4.78 -1.94
C LEU A 67 7.91 4.89 -0.45
N ILE A 68 7.04 5.55 0.34
CA ILE A 68 7.20 5.67 1.80
C ILE A 68 7.31 4.29 2.44
N MET A 69 6.42 3.36 2.10
CA MET A 69 6.45 2.00 2.64
C MET A 69 7.75 1.27 2.31
N ILE A 70 8.25 1.37 1.09
CA ILE A 70 9.54 0.78 0.69
C ILE A 70 10.68 1.38 1.51
N PHE A 71 10.76 2.71 1.59
CA PHE A 71 11.85 3.37 2.31
C PHE A 71 11.83 3.05 3.79
N VAL A 72 10.65 3.04 4.42
CA VAL A 72 10.49 2.66 5.84
C VAL A 72 10.92 1.21 6.06
N TRP A 73 10.47 0.26 5.24
CA TRP A 73 10.82 -1.15 5.38
C TRP A 73 12.32 -1.41 5.23
N LEU A 74 12.92 -0.86 4.17
CA LEU A 74 14.36 -1.01 3.92
C LEU A 74 15.19 -0.30 5.01
N GLY A 75 14.72 0.85 5.49
CA GLY A 75 15.33 1.57 6.61
C GLY A 75 15.34 0.73 7.89
N ILE A 76 14.19 0.16 8.27
CA ILE A 76 14.07 -0.74 9.42
C ILE A 76 15.00 -1.95 9.25
N TYR A 77 15.00 -2.60 8.08
CA TYR A 77 15.86 -3.74 7.82
C TYR A 77 17.36 -3.39 7.96
N TYR A 78 17.77 -2.24 7.43
CA TYR A 78 19.15 -1.76 7.53
C TYR A 78 19.56 -1.51 9.00
N VAL A 79 18.71 -0.84 9.78
CA VAL A 79 18.95 -0.57 11.20
C VAL A 79 19.06 -1.87 11.98
N LEU A 80 18.12 -2.81 11.79
CA LEU A 80 18.14 -4.13 12.42
C LEU A 80 19.42 -4.92 12.08
N GLN A 81 19.85 -4.88 10.82
CA GLN A 81 21.07 -5.54 10.40
C GLN A 81 22.32 -4.93 11.07
N LYS A 82 22.37 -3.60 11.18
CA LYS A 82 23.47 -2.88 11.85
C LYS A 82 23.52 -3.22 13.34
N TRP A 83 22.37 -3.26 14.01
CA TRP A 83 22.26 -3.63 15.42
C TRP A 83 22.69 -5.08 15.67
N ARG A 84 22.26 -6.02 14.83
CA ARG A 84 22.64 -7.43 14.95
C ARG A 84 24.13 -7.67 14.78
N LYS A 85 24.79 -6.95 13.87
CA LYS A 85 26.25 -7.05 13.68
C LYS A 85 27.03 -6.54 14.90
N ARG A 86 26.57 -5.46 15.54
CA ARG A 86 27.22 -4.93 16.76
C ARG A 86 27.12 -5.90 17.94
N LYS A 87 26.00 -6.62 18.06
CA LYS A 87 25.77 -7.60 19.13
C LYS A 87 26.56 -8.91 18.98
N LEU A 88 27.18 -9.16 17.82
CA LEU A 88 28.02 -10.35 17.55
C LEU A 88 29.52 -10.05 17.70
N LEU A 89 29.90 -8.79 17.93
CA LEU A 89 31.27 -8.33 18.12
C LEU A 89 31.63 -8.08 19.59
N PHE A 90 30.68 -8.35 20.49
CA PHE A 90 30.82 -8.40 21.95
C PHE A 90 30.37 -9.78 22.41
#